data_AF-A0A3A4ZTZ7-F1
#
_entry.id   AF-A0A3A4ZTZ7-F1
#
_cell.length_a   1.000
_cell.length_b   1.000
_cell.length_c   1.000
_cell.angle_alpha   90.00
_cell.angle_beta   90.00
_cell.angle_gamma   90.00
#
_symmetry.space_group_name_H-M   'P 1'
#
loop_
_entity.id
_entity.type
_entity.pdbx_description
1 polymer ?
#
loop_
_entity_poly.entity_id
_entity_poly.type
_entity_poly.pdbx_seq_one_letter_code
_entity_poly.pdbx_strand_id
1 'polypeptide(L)'
;MKSQRQIVYERAEAYAKTNLKKISVAMGEYKGNKMCQHNARQSLEEGSATHIVAALSFVPKSGVNIHFMPVIENKITDNTLGYLSKYNTYYLIKEYHPKDLINIHMTKLLDSIKDEYLGLLFSPEERAKHNITKEHI
;
A
#
# COMPACT_ATOMS: atom_id res chain seq x y z
N MET A 1 19.38 -4.88 -17.76
CA MET A 1 18.60 -5.92 -17.04
C MET A 1 17.63 -5.19 -16.11
N LYS A 2 16.34 -5.59 -16.04
CA LYS A 2 15.37 -4.92 -15.15
C LYS A 2 15.68 -5.26 -13.70
N SER A 3 15.53 -4.30 -12.78
CA SER A 3 15.62 -4.57 -11.34
C SER A 3 14.40 -5.35 -10.87
N GLN A 4 14.49 -6.04 -9.73
CA GLN A 4 13.37 -6.77 -9.12
C GLN A 4 12.19 -5.83 -8.87
N ARG A 5 12.42 -4.62 -8.35
CA ARG A 5 11.37 -3.60 -8.14
C ARG A 5 10.69 -3.21 -9.45
N GLN A 6 11.43 -3.12 -10.56
CA GLN A 6 10.86 -2.79 -11.86
C GLN A 6 10.01 -3.95 -12.41
N ILE A 7 10.45 -5.20 -12.25
CA ILE A 7 9.68 -6.39 -12.63
C ILE A 7 8.36 -6.45 -11.85
N VAL A 8 8.42 -6.26 -10.53
CA VAL A 8 7.23 -6.24 -9.66
C VAL A 8 6.31 -5.06 -10.02
N TYR A 9 6.86 -3.86 -10.24
CA TYR A 9 6.10 -2.69 -10.65
C TYR A 9 5.26 -2.95 -11.90
N GLU A 10 5.88 -3.41 -12.98
CA GLU A 10 5.19 -3.59 -14.26
C GLU A 10 4.07 -4.63 -14.17
N ARG A 11 4.32 -5.74 -13.44
CA ARG A 11 3.32 -6.80 -13.27
C ARG A 11 2.18 -6.37 -12.35
N ALA A 12 2.50 -5.71 -11.23
CA ALA A 12 1.51 -5.15 -10.33
C ALA A 12 0.64 -4.09 -11.02
N GLU A 13 1.23 -3.25 -11.88
CA GLU A 13 0.50 -2.19 -12.58
C GLU A 13 -0.50 -2.77 -13.59
N ALA A 14 -0.07 -3.77 -14.38
CA ALA A 14 -0.94 -4.48 -15.30
C ALA A 14 -2.11 -5.16 -14.58
N TYR A 15 -1.83 -5.84 -13.47
CA TYR A 15 -2.85 -6.46 -12.61
C TYR A 15 -3.82 -5.42 -12.05
N ALA A 16 -3.31 -4.34 -11.45
CA ALA A 16 -4.11 -3.33 -10.78
C ALA A 16 -5.05 -2.59 -11.73
N LYS A 17 -4.57 -2.23 -12.93
CA LYS A 17 -5.40 -1.59 -13.98
C LYS A 17 -6.60 -2.43 -14.40
N THR A 18 -6.48 -3.75 -14.32
CA THR A 18 -7.51 -4.69 -14.78
C THR A 18 -8.46 -5.09 -13.65
N ASN A 19 -7.93 -5.26 -12.44
CA ASN A 19 -8.64 -5.95 -11.36
C ASN A 19 -9.04 -5.06 -10.19
N LEU A 20 -8.49 -3.84 -10.08
CA LEU A 20 -8.68 -2.99 -8.91
C LEU A 20 -9.25 -1.62 -9.26
N LYS A 21 -9.97 -1.04 -8.30
CA LYS A 21 -10.51 0.32 -8.41
C LYS A 21 -9.39 1.34 -8.18
N LYS A 22 -9.14 2.22 -9.14
CA LYS A 22 -8.29 3.40 -8.96
C LYS A 22 -8.93 4.36 -7.95
N ILE A 23 -8.14 4.90 -7.03
CA ILE A 23 -8.61 5.83 -5.99
C ILE A 23 -7.84 7.15 -6.00
N SER A 24 -8.48 8.19 -5.48
CA SER A 24 -7.89 9.51 -5.27
C SER A 24 -7.45 9.65 -3.82
N VAL A 25 -6.26 10.21 -3.62
CA VAL A 25 -5.64 10.39 -2.31
C VAL A 25 -5.35 11.88 -2.10
N ALA A 26 -5.81 12.41 -0.98
CA ALA A 26 -5.53 13.77 -0.54
C ALA A 26 -4.16 13.83 0.15
N MET A 27 -3.45 14.94 -0.05
CA MET A 27 -2.18 15.18 0.63
C MET A 27 -2.44 15.52 2.09
N GLY A 28 -1.84 14.77 3.02
CA GLY A 28 -1.81 15.11 4.43
C GLY A 28 -0.53 15.85 4.83
N GLU A 29 -0.42 16.18 6.10
CA GLU A 29 0.84 16.61 6.72
C GLU A 29 1.89 15.49 6.60
N TYR A 30 3.11 15.81 6.17
CA TYR A 30 4.19 14.84 6.02
C TYR A 30 4.75 14.44 7.39
N LYS A 31 4.45 13.20 7.82
CA LYS A 31 4.93 12.61 9.08
C LYS A 31 6.12 11.66 8.91
N GLY A 32 6.69 11.58 7.70
CA GLY A 32 7.84 10.74 7.39
C GLY A 32 7.48 9.43 6.69
N ASN A 33 8.39 8.93 5.87
CA ASN A 33 8.17 7.83 4.93
C ASN A 33 8.23 6.41 5.52
N LYS A 34 8.54 6.26 6.81
CA LYS A 34 8.59 4.96 7.48
C LYS A 34 7.31 4.80 8.29
N MET A 35 6.63 3.66 8.14
CA MET A 35 5.49 3.23 8.98
C MET A 35 4.09 3.77 8.60
N CYS A 36 3.72 3.80 7.32
CA CYS A 36 2.35 4.18 6.91
C CYS A 36 1.24 3.42 7.64
N GLN A 37 1.45 2.12 7.87
CA GLN A 37 0.53 1.25 8.59
C GLN A 37 0.36 1.65 10.07
N HIS A 38 1.42 2.15 10.71
CA HIS A 38 1.34 2.60 12.09
C HIS A 38 0.71 4.00 12.18
N ASN A 39 1.06 4.91 11.26
CA ASN A 39 0.44 6.24 11.19
C ASN A 39 -1.07 6.12 10.96
N ALA A 40 -1.49 5.27 10.02
CA ALA A 40 -2.89 5.04 9.73
C ALA A 40 -3.63 4.43 10.94
N ARG A 41 -3.00 3.46 11.63
CA ARG A 41 -3.57 2.88 12.86
C ARG A 41 -3.68 3.91 13.97
N GLN A 42 -2.65 4.72 14.19
CA GLN A 42 -2.64 5.77 15.19
C GLN A 42 -3.79 6.76 14.96
N SER A 43 -4.06 7.15 13.71
CA SER A 43 -5.21 8.01 13.40
C SER A 43 -6.56 7.39 13.74
N LEU A 44 -6.72 6.06 13.66
CA LEU A 44 -7.94 5.40 14.15
C LEU A 44 -8.03 5.45 15.68
N GLU A 45 -6.93 5.17 16.38
CA GLU A 45 -6.90 5.17 17.85
C GLU A 45 -7.19 6.56 18.43
N GLU A 46 -6.72 7.61 17.74
CA GLU A 46 -6.99 9.01 18.10
C GLU A 46 -8.41 9.47 17.74
N GLY A 47 -9.20 8.63 17.05
CA GLY A 47 -10.54 8.98 16.58
C GLY A 47 -10.57 10.01 15.45
N SER A 48 -9.42 10.36 14.86
CA SER A 48 -9.33 11.29 13.74
C SER A 48 -9.69 10.64 12.40
N ALA A 49 -9.53 9.31 12.29
CA ALA A 49 -9.90 8.53 11.13
C ALA A 49 -11.12 7.64 11.41
N THR A 50 -11.95 7.45 10.37
CA THR A 50 -13.12 6.55 10.44
C THR A 50 -12.77 5.10 10.09
N HIS A 51 -11.83 4.91 9.17
CA HIS A 51 -11.31 3.62 8.72
C HIS A 51 -9.96 3.82 8.01
N ILE A 52 -9.30 2.72 7.65
CA ILE A 52 -8.03 2.72 6.91
C ILE A 52 -8.24 2.09 5.54
N VAL A 53 -7.63 2.67 4.53
CA VAL A 53 -7.49 2.11 3.19
C VAL A 53 -6.09 1.53 3.03
N ALA A 54 -6.01 0.27 2.60
CA ALA A 54 -4.81 -0.30 2.02
C ALA A 54 -4.88 -0.20 0.48
N ALA A 55 -3.79 0.22 -0.14
CA ALA A 55 -3.71 0.41 -1.59
C ALA A 55 -2.36 -0.05 -2.14
N LEU A 56 -2.34 -0.46 -3.41
CA LEU A 56 -1.12 -0.46 -4.20
C LEU A 56 -0.79 0.98 -4.58
N SER A 57 0.36 1.47 -4.14
CA SER A 57 0.90 2.80 -4.44
C SER A 57 2.05 2.68 -5.43
N PHE A 58 1.81 3.13 -6.66
CA PHE A 58 2.78 3.16 -7.73
C PHE A 58 3.56 4.48 -7.70
N VAL A 59 4.82 4.40 -7.31
CA VAL A 59 5.73 5.54 -7.20
C VAL A 59 6.57 5.62 -8.48
N PRO A 60 6.45 6.68 -9.28
CA PRO A 60 7.19 6.81 -10.54
C PRO A 60 8.69 6.62 -10.32
N LYS A 61 9.30 5.73 -11.12
CA LYS A 61 10.75 5.39 -11.09
C LYS A 61 11.25 4.70 -9.81
N SER A 62 10.43 4.52 -8.76
CA SER A 62 10.87 3.93 -7.48
C SER A 62 10.29 2.53 -7.23
N GLY A 63 9.12 2.22 -7.79
CA GLY A 63 8.48 0.92 -7.65
C GLY A 63 7.06 1.01 -7.12
N VAL A 64 6.52 -0.14 -6.72
CA VAL A 64 5.17 -0.26 -6.14
C VAL A 64 5.33 -0.58 -4.65
N ASN A 65 4.42 -0.06 -3.82
CA ASN A 65 4.37 -0.36 -2.39
C ASN A 65 2.94 -0.64 -1.94
N ILE A 66 2.76 -1.49 -0.92
CA ILE A 66 1.52 -1.50 -0.13
C ILE A 66 1.51 -0.28 0.79
N HIS A 67 0.49 0.56 0.65
CA HIS A 67 0.36 1.80 1.41
C HIS A 67 -0.94 1.84 2.21
N PHE A 68 -0.83 2.15 3.49
CA PHE A 68 -1.97 2.31 4.40
C PHE A 68 -2.23 3.80 4.62
N MET A 69 -3.48 4.22 4.42
CA MET A 69 -3.89 5.62 4.51
C MET A 69 -5.18 5.72 5.34
N PRO A 70 -5.24 6.62 6.34
CA PRO A 70 -6.47 6.89 7.06
C PRO A 70 -7.51 7.60 6.18
N VAL A 71 -8.78 7.40 6.49
CA VAL A 71 -9.88 8.20 5.94
C VAL A 71 -10.36 9.22 6.98
N ILE A 72 -10.03 10.48 6.71
CA ILE A 72 -10.26 11.65 7.56
C ILE A 72 -11.24 12.56 6.82
N GLU A 73 -12.34 12.98 7.46
CA GLU A 73 -13.38 13.82 6.84
C GLU A 73 -13.86 13.29 5.47
N ASN A 74 -14.07 11.98 5.37
CA ASN A 74 -14.46 11.27 4.14
C ASN A 74 -13.43 11.35 2.99
N LYS A 75 -12.17 11.68 3.27
CA LYS A 75 -11.08 11.71 2.30
C LYS A 75 -9.98 10.73 2.70
N ILE A 76 -9.55 9.91 1.74
CA ILE A 76 -8.35 9.09 1.88
C ILE A 76 -7.16 10.03 1.92
N THR A 77 -6.47 10.11 3.05
CA THR A 77 -5.44 11.13 3.31
C THR A 77 -4.11 10.45 3.54
N ASP A 78 -3.07 10.87 2.79
CA ASP A 78 -1.72 10.36 2.97
C ASP A 78 -0.86 11.33 3.79
N ASN A 79 -0.83 11.09 5.09
CA ASN A 79 0.06 11.78 6.02
C ASN A 79 1.48 11.19 6.07
N THR A 80 1.76 10.09 5.36
CA THR A 80 3.09 9.46 5.38
C THR A 80 3.98 10.04 4.31
N LEU A 81 3.46 10.19 3.08
CA LEU A 81 4.20 10.80 1.97
C LEU A 81 3.89 12.29 1.82
N GLY A 82 2.78 12.78 2.40
CA GLY A 82 2.38 14.18 2.33
C GLY A 82 2.30 14.65 0.88
N TYR A 83 3.04 15.72 0.53
CA TYR A 83 3.04 16.26 -0.83
C TYR A 83 3.58 15.29 -1.89
N LEU A 84 4.39 14.29 -1.52
CA LEU A 84 4.92 13.31 -2.46
C LEU A 84 3.83 12.37 -2.99
N SER A 85 2.74 12.21 -2.22
CA SER A 85 1.61 11.36 -2.61
C SER A 85 0.96 11.77 -3.93
N LYS A 86 1.04 13.06 -4.31
CA LYS A 86 0.45 13.60 -5.54
C LYS A 86 1.05 13.04 -6.83
N TYR A 87 2.24 12.46 -6.75
CA TYR A 87 2.93 11.88 -7.90
C TYR A 87 2.62 10.39 -8.08
N ASN A 88 1.96 9.77 -7.11
CA ASN A 88 1.69 8.35 -7.12
C ASN A 88 0.34 8.04 -7.74
N THR A 89 0.22 6.83 -8.28
CA THR A 89 -1.08 6.26 -8.65
C THR A 89 -1.48 5.22 -7.62
N TYR A 90 -2.74 5.24 -7.18
CA TYR A 90 -3.25 4.35 -6.14
C TYR A 90 -4.39 3.48 -6.65
N TYR A 91 -4.35 2.20 -6.28
CA TYR A 91 -5.44 1.25 -6.50
C TYR A 91 -5.85 0.60 -5.18
N LEU A 92 -7.15 0.63 -4.90
CA LEU A 92 -7.72 0.10 -3.67
C LEU A 92 -7.51 -1.42 -3.57
N ILE A 93 -6.94 -1.86 -2.46
CA ILE A 93 -6.86 -3.26 -2.08
C ILE A 93 -8.04 -3.59 -1.17
N LYS A 94 -8.13 -2.89 -0.03
CA LYS A 94 -9.11 -3.18 1.01
C LYS A 94 -9.31 -2.00 1.95
N GLU A 95 -10.52 -1.89 2.47
CA GLU A 95 -10.88 -1.02 3.58
C GLU A 95 -10.90 -1.82 4.87
N TYR A 96 -10.35 -1.25 5.93
CA TYR A 96 -10.28 -1.83 7.27
C TYR A 96 -10.95 -0.87 8.25
N HIS A 97 -12.08 -1.29 8.81
CA HIS A 97 -12.75 -0.57 9.88
C HIS A 97 -12.11 -0.92 11.23
N PRO A 98 -12.32 -0.10 12.28
CA PRO A 98 -11.75 -0.37 13.61
C PRO A 98 -11.98 -1.79 14.12
N LYS A 99 -13.18 -2.33 13.90
CA LYS A 99 -13.58 -3.71 14.26
C LYS A 99 -12.70 -4.79 13.61
N ASP A 100 -12.18 -4.53 12.41
CA ASP A 100 -11.38 -5.49 11.64
C ASP A 100 -9.94 -5.56 12.17
N LEU A 101 -9.53 -4.59 13.01
CA LEU A 101 -8.15 -4.36 13.40
C LEU A 101 -7.90 -4.45 14.91
N ILE A 102 -8.91 -4.78 15.73
CA ILE A 102 -8.86 -4.71 17.21
C ILE A 102 -7.62 -5.43 17.78
N ASN A 103 -7.25 -6.59 17.23
CA ASN A 103 -6.10 -7.38 17.69
C ASN A 103 -5.08 -7.66 16.56
N ILE A 104 -5.02 -6.79 15.55
CA ILE A 104 -4.13 -7.01 14.40
C ILE A 104 -2.84 -6.20 14.55
N HIS A 105 -1.71 -6.91 14.52
CA HIS A 105 -0.40 -6.28 14.42
C HIS A 105 -0.17 -5.75 13.01
N MET A 106 -0.14 -4.42 12.84
CA MET A 106 -0.11 -3.78 11.52
C MET A 106 1.06 -4.20 10.63
N THR A 107 2.25 -4.46 11.19
CA THR A 107 3.38 -5.00 10.39
C THR A 107 3.10 -6.39 9.83
N LYS A 108 2.44 -7.27 10.61
CA LYS A 108 2.07 -8.61 10.13
C LYS A 108 0.98 -8.52 9.06
N LEU A 109 0.06 -7.58 9.20
CA LEU A 109 -0.94 -7.29 8.16
C LEU A 109 -0.29 -6.82 6.86
N LEU A 110 0.65 -5.87 6.95
CA LEU A 110 1.43 -5.42 5.79
C LEU A 110 2.13 -6.61 5.12
N ASP A 111 2.87 -7.42 5.87
CA ASP A 111 3.58 -8.59 5.33
C ASP A 111 2.65 -9.62 4.69
N SER A 112 1.47 -9.85 5.28
CA SER A 112 0.45 -10.74 4.72
C SER A 112 -0.07 -10.24 3.39
N ILE A 113 -0.41 -8.95 3.28
CA ILE A 113 -0.88 -8.37 2.02
C ILE A 113 0.22 -8.42 0.95
N LYS A 114 1.48 -8.17 1.34
CA LYS A 114 2.62 -8.29 0.42
C LYS A 114 2.76 -9.71 -0.12
N ASP A 115 2.64 -10.73 0.72
CA ASP A 115 2.69 -12.12 0.28
C ASP A 115 1.53 -12.50 -0.64
N GLU A 116 0.32 -12.11 -0.26
CA GLU A 116 -0.89 -12.33 -1.06
C GLU A 116 -0.71 -11.75 -2.46
N TYR A 117 -0.34 -10.48 -2.56
CA TYR A 117 -0.18 -9.82 -3.86
C TYR A 117 1.00 -10.37 -4.65
N LEU A 118 2.13 -10.72 -4.02
CA LEU A 118 3.21 -11.38 -4.75
C LEU A 118 2.79 -12.77 -5.27
N GLY A 119 1.94 -13.49 -4.54
CA GLY A 119 1.38 -14.78 -4.98
C GLY A 119 0.37 -14.64 -6.13
N LEU A 120 -0.37 -13.53 -6.20
CA LEU A 120 -1.23 -13.21 -7.34
C LEU A 120 -0.43 -12.84 -8.60
N LEU A 121 0.74 -12.21 -8.41
CA LEU A 121 1.53 -11.67 -9.51
C LEU A 121 2.53 -12.68 -10.09
N PHE A 122 3.05 -13.58 -9.27
CA PHE A 122 4.13 -14.49 -9.65
C PHE A 122 3.92 -15.89 -9.09
N SER A 123 4.22 -16.89 -9.90
CA SER A 123 4.40 -18.27 -9.42
C SER A 123 5.61 -18.38 -8.48
N PRO A 124 5.66 -19.40 -7.60
CA PRO A 124 6.83 -19.66 -6.76
C PRO A 124 8.14 -19.78 -7.57
N GLU A 125 8.09 -20.43 -8.74
CA GLU A 125 9.24 -20.63 -9.62
C GLU A 125 9.74 -19.30 -10.22
N GLU A 126 8.82 -18.43 -10.65
CA GLU A 126 9.18 -17.08 -11.13
C GLU A 126 9.82 -16.24 -10.02
N ARG A 127 9.28 -16.31 -8.79
CA ARG A 127 9.86 -15.58 -7.64
C ARG A 127 11.27 -16.05 -7.34
N ALA A 128 11.51 -17.35 -7.33
CA ALA A 128 12.83 -17.93 -7.12
C ALA A 128 13.81 -17.51 -8.23
N LYS A 129 13.39 -17.62 -9.50
CA LYS A 129 14.20 -17.25 -10.68
C LYS A 129 14.65 -15.78 -10.64
N HIS A 130 13.79 -14.88 -10.18
CA HIS A 130 14.07 -13.45 -10.14
C HIS A 130 14.53 -12.94 -8.77
N ASN A 131 14.66 -13.82 -7.78
CA ASN A 131 14.96 -13.48 -6.39
C ASN A 131 14.00 -12.41 -5.80
N ILE A 132 12.69 -12.55 -6.05
CA ILE A 132 11.66 -11.59 -5.63
C ILE A 132 11.17 -11.90 -4.20
N THR A 133 11.56 -11.03 -3.28
CA THR A 133 11.09 -10.99 -1.88
C THR A 133 10.07 -9.87 -1.64
N LYS A 134 9.48 -9.82 -0.43
CA LYS A 134 8.51 -8.80 0.01
C LYS A 134 9.06 -7.38 0.04
N GLU A 135 10.38 -7.19 0.00
CA GLU A 135 10.99 -5.85 -0.01
C GLU A 135 10.80 -5.12 -1.34
N HIS A 136 10.41 -5.85 -2.39
CA HIS A 136 10.21 -5.33 -3.74
C HIS A 136 8.78 -4.82 -4.01
N ILE A 137 7.87 -4.96 -3.04
CA ILE A 137 6.48 -4.45 -3.01
C ILE A 137 6.17 -3.79 -1.66
#